data_AF-A0A4R5N9Z0-F1
#
_entry.id   AF-A0A4R5N9Z0-F1
#
_cell.length_a   1.000
_cell.length_b   1.000
_cell.length_c   1.000
_cell.angle_alpha   90.00
_cell.angle_beta   90.00
_cell.angle_gamma   90.00
#
_symmetry.space_group_name_H-M   'P 1'
#
loop_
_entity.id
_entity.type
_entity.pdbx_description
1 polymer ?
#
loop_
_entity_poly.entity_id
_entity_poly.type
_entity_poly.pdbx_seq_one_letter_code
_entity_poly.pdbx_strand_id
1 'polypeptide(L)'
;MEHAGFTNVSLNSALNPAMVLQGGMQVMSMVSGTYYLHQLNNQIKEIDQKLEELINIHHDSNIGKLIASGKGLSEISNRKHVDLADISAIREFKKTAREIFEEYKFSYKRKSSDLINEENKKKEEELLNDINFNTSIAFEASKLFLFAETIEIGSRMKLNNQIEIIRELTAQLQKNYEDSFYSNFEYEISSLYATKQKQTQAEIIENQHRFDSAVESLFKPKIIHPWGILGEYIYKTTKTAKNYHDVQKSKKRFSIENLRMEQIIDQISQKKQLNSLDEVVMQIVEVPNIQAELIYLPADNQADQRVFIPAVS
;
A
#
# COMPACT_ATOMS: atom_id res chain seq x y z
N MET A 1 -16.70 -35.69 25.88
CA MET A 1 -16.30 -36.40 24.65
C MET A 1 -16.01 -35.33 23.62
N GLU A 2 -14.72 -35.10 23.35
CA GLU A 2 -14.27 -34.46 22.11
C GLU A 2 -14.54 -35.45 20.98
N HIS A 3 -15.31 -35.07 19.98
CA HIS A 3 -15.46 -35.85 18.76
C HIS A 3 -14.63 -35.18 17.67
N ALA A 4 -13.60 -35.90 17.21
CA ALA A 4 -12.89 -35.76 15.93
C ALA A 4 -13.00 -34.39 15.24
N GLY A 5 -12.32 -33.37 15.76
CA GLY A 5 -12.22 -32.07 15.09
C GLY A 5 -13.47 -31.19 15.20
N PHE A 6 -14.33 -31.39 16.20
CA PHE A 6 -15.45 -30.48 16.48
C PHE A 6 -15.55 -30.09 17.96
N THR A 7 -15.94 -28.84 18.23
CA THR A 7 -16.10 -28.28 19.60
C THR A 7 -17.58 -28.15 19.97
N ASN A 8 -17.94 -28.57 21.19
CA ASN A 8 -19.30 -28.46 21.72
C ASN A 8 -19.63 -27.02 22.11
N VAL A 9 -20.75 -26.50 21.63
CA VAL A 9 -21.26 -25.17 22.01
C VAL A 9 -22.55 -25.34 22.80
N SER A 10 -22.54 -24.90 24.07
CA SER A 10 -23.72 -24.90 24.93
C SER A 10 -24.72 -23.81 24.50
N LEU A 11 -25.79 -24.22 23.81
CA LEU A 11 -26.92 -23.36 23.42
C LEU A 11 -28.06 -23.55 24.43
N ASN A 12 -28.30 -22.54 25.27
CA ASN A 12 -29.33 -22.58 26.32
C ASN A 12 -30.71 -22.11 25.79
N SER A 13 -31.38 -22.88 24.93
CA SER A 13 -32.83 -22.76 24.69
C SER A 13 -33.35 -23.82 23.72
N ALA A 14 -34.66 -24.08 23.71
CA ALA A 14 -35.32 -25.00 22.79
C ALA A 14 -35.21 -24.49 21.34
N LEU A 15 -34.56 -25.24 20.44
CA LEU A 15 -34.17 -24.72 19.12
C LEU A 15 -34.70 -25.56 17.95
N ASN A 16 -35.31 -24.88 16.97
CA ASN A 16 -35.50 -25.38 15.61
C ASN A 16 -34.12 -25.52 14.92
N PRO A 17 -33.88 -26.52 14.05
CA PRO A 17 -32.66 -26.65 13.26
C PRO A 17 -32.14 -25.34 12.65
N ALA A 18 -33.02 -24.45 12.17
CA ALA A 18 -32.62 -23.14 11.65
C ALA A 18 -31.93 -22.23 12.69
N MET A 19 -32.36 -22.26 13.95
CA MET A 19 -31.74 -21.48 15.04
C MET A 19 -30.42 -22.11 15.52
N VAL A 20 -30.32 -23.44 15.48
CA VAL A 20 -29.05 -24.16 15.73
C VAL A 20 -28.03 -23.81 14.66
N LEU A 21 -28.45 -23.80 13.40
CA LEU A 21 -27.62 -23.38 12.27
C LEU A 21 -27.14 -21.94 12.45
N GLN A 22 -28.06 -21.04 12.79
CA GLN A 22 -27.75 -19.63 13.04
C GLN A 22 -26.78 -19.44 14.22
N GLY A 23 -26.99 -20.15 15.34
CA GLY A 23 -26.10 -20.08 16.51
C GLY A 23 -24.71 -20.65 16.24
N GLY A 24 -24.61 -21.76 15.51
CA GLY A 24 -23.33 -22.33 15.08
C GLY A 24 -22.55 -21.43 14.12
N MET A 25 -23.24 -20.83 13.14
CA MET A 25 -22.65 -19.84 12.23
C MET A 25 -22.16 -18.59 12.96
N GLN A 26 -22.86 -18.14 14.01
CA GLN A 26 -22.44 -17.00 14.83
C GLN A 26 -21.13 -17.28 15.58
N VAL A 27 -21.00 -18.46 16.18
CA VAL A 27 -19.79 -18.83 16.93
C VAL A 27 -18.59 -18.95 15.99
N MET A 28 -18.75 -19.59 14.84
CA MET A 28 -17.71 -19.70 13.81
C MET A 28 -17.30 -18.32 13.30
N SER A 29 -18.27 -17.45 12.99
CA SER A 29 -18.01 -16.06 12.60
C SER A 29 -17.17 -15.34 13.67
N MET A 30 -17.55 -15.45 14.95
CA MET A 30 -16.84 -14.79 16.04
C MET A 30 -15.41 -15.31 16.23
N VAL A 31 -15.20 -16.62 16.10
CA VAL A 31 -13.86 -17.25 16.16
C VAL A 31 -12.99 -16.77 15.01
N SER A 32 -13.50 -16.82 13.77
CA SER A 32 -12.78 -16.33 12.59
C SER A 32 -12.45 -14.84 12.70
N GLY A 33 -13.40 -14.02 13.13
CA GLY A 33 -13.18 -12.59 13.38
C GLY A 33 -12.09 -12.34 14.42
N THR A 34 -12.04 -13.14 15.50
CA THR A 34 -10.99 -13.04 16.51
C THR A 34 -9.61 -13.46 15.97
N TYR A 35 -9.56 -14.52 15.18
CA TYR A 35 -8.33 -14.98 14.52
C TYR A 35 -7.74 -13.91 13.62
N TYR A 36 -8.53 -13.31 12.73
CA TYR A 36 -8.05 -12.26 11.83
C TYR A 36 -7.59 -11.01 12.57
N LEU A 37 -8.35 -10.57 13.58
CA LEU A 37 -7.97 -9.39 14.39
C LEU A 37 -6.63 -9.60 15.11
N HIS A 38 -6.36 -10.82 15.60
CA HIS A 38 -5.09 -11.14 16.24
C HIS A 38 -3.90 -11.06 15.25
N GLN A 39 -4.06 -11.58 14.03
CA GLN A 39 -3.02 -11.48 12.99
C GLN A 39 -2.72 -10.02 12.63
N LEU A 40 -3.76 -9.20 12.49
CA LEU A 40 -3.62 -7.78 12.12
C LEU A 40 -2.97 -6.96 13.23
N ASN A 41 -3.27 -7.25 14.49
CA ASN A 41 -2.72 -6.52 15.64
C ASN A 41 -1.18 -6.49 15.66
N ASN A 42 -0.54 -7.60 15.31
CA ASN A 42 0.93 -7.65 15.27
C ASN A 42 1.51 -6.75 14.17
N GLN A 43 0.78 -6.52 13.08
CA GLN A 43 1.23 -5.72 11.94
C GLN A 43 0.96 -4.23 12.11
N ILE A 44 -0.08 -3.85 12.86
CA ILE A 44 -0.33 -2.45 13.20
C ILE A 44 0.85 -1.86 13.98
N LYS A 45 1.48 -2.66 14.86
CA LYS A 45 2.69 -2.25 15.60
C LYS A 45 3.87 -1.96 14.68
N GLU A 46 3.98 -2.67 13.55
CA GLU A 46 5.02 -2.41 12.55
C GLU A 46 4.75 -1.12 11.78
N ILE A 47 3.48 -0.81 11.47
CA ILE A 47 3.09 0.49 10.88
C ILE A 47 3.50 1.63 11.82
N ASP A 48 3.22 1.51 13.11
CA ASP A 48 3.62 2.52 14.11
C ASP A 48 5.14 2.76 14.11
N GLN A 49 5.95 1.69 14.13
CA GLN A 49 7.41 1.80 14.08
C GLN A 49 7.90 2.46 12.77
N LYS A 50 7.29 2.11 11.63
CA LYS A 50 7.66 2.72 10.33
C LYS A 50 7.23 4.17 10.20
N LEU A 51 6.12 4.55 10.80
CA LEU A 51 5.69 5.93 10.90
C LEU A 51 6.63 6.72 11.82
N GLU A 52 7.07 6.16 12.95
CA GLU A 52 8.07 6.77 13.82
C GLU A 52 9.43 6.99 13.14
N GLU A 53 9.88 6.05 12.29
CA GLU A 53 11.06 6.25 11.43
C GLU A 53 10.89 7.46 10.49
N LEU A 54 9.67 7.71 10.00
CA LEU A 54 9.35 8.81 9.09
C LEU A 54 9.14 10.16 9.81
N ILE A 55 8.80 10.17 11.11
CA ILE A 55 8.66 11.39 11.94
C ILE A 55 9.96 12.19 11.99
N ASN A 56 11.12 11.52 12.00
CA ASN A 56 12.41 12.19 12.13
C ASN A 56 12.81 13.05 10.91
N ILE A 57 11.97 13.14 9.87
CA ILE A 57 12.33 13.74 8.56
C ILE A 57 11.50 15.01 8.21
N HIS A 58 10.21 15.15 8.59
CA HIS A 58 9.40 16.38 8.41
C HIS A 58 8.02 16.35 9.12
N HIS A 59 7.41 17.54 9.31
CA HIS A 59 6.14 17.87 10.00
C HIS A 59 5.18 16.75 10.47
N ASP A 60 4.94 16.75 11.79
CA ASP A 60 4.56 15.61 12.62
C ASP A 60 3.06 15.28 12.74
N SER A 61 2.16 16.17 12.30
CA SER A 61 0.74 16.09 12.67
C SER A 61 0.01 14.92 12.00
N ASN A 62 0.18 14.75 10.68
CA ASN A 62 -0.48 13.66 9.96
C ASN A 62 0.11 12.29 10.34
N ILE A 63 1.42 12.22 10.55
CA ILE A 63 2.06 10.99 11.02
C ILE A 63 1.58 10.62 12.43
N GLY A 64 1.51 11.60 13.34
CA GLY A 64 0.96 11.41 14.68
C GLY A 64 -0.49 10.93 14.67
N LYS A 65 -1.33 11.45 13.75
CA LYS A 65 -2.71 10.96 13.55
C LYS A 65 -2.76 9.52 13.03
N LEU A 66 -1.88 9.14 12.11
CA LEU A 66 -1.78 7.75 11.63
C LEU A 66 -1.38 6.80 12.76
N ILE A 67 -0.37 7.15 13.56
CA ILE A 67 0.04 6.36 14.74
C ILE A 67 -1.09 6.26 15.76
N ALA A 68 -1.77 7.38 16.07
CA ALA A 68 -2.90 7.36 17.00
C ALA A 68 -4.04 6.47 16.48
N SER A 69 -4.29 6.50 15.16
CA SER A 69 -5.29 5.65 14.51
C SER A 69 -4.88 4.18 14.55
N GLY A 70 -3.59 3.87 14.30
CA GLY A 70 -3.01 2.54 14.48
C GLY A 70 -3.22 2.01 15.90
N LYS A 71 -2.79 2.76 16.91
CA LYS A 71 -2.99 2.39 18.33
C LYS A 71 -4.46 2.15 18.68
N GLY A 72 -5.37 3.01 18.23
CA GLY A 72 -6.80 2.84 18.46
C GLY A 72 -7.37 1.58 17.78
N LEU A 73 -6.98 1.32 16.54
CA LEU A 73 -7.36 0.10 15.81
C LEU A 73 -6.80 -1.17 16.48
N SER A 74 -5.53 -1.14 16.91
CA SER A 74 -4.88 -2.21 17.66
C SER A 74 -5.61 -2.49 18.97
N GLU A 75 -5.95 -1.45 19.74
CA GLU A 75 -6.70 -1.59 20.99
C GLU A 75 -8.04 -2.29 20.76
N ILE A 76 -8.83 -1.83 19.79
CA ILE A 76 -10.14 -2.41 19.47
C ILE A 76 -10.00 -3.86 18.98
N SER A 77 -9.00 -4.14 18.14
CA SER A 77 -8.77 -5.50 17.62
C SER A 77 -8.53 -6.54 18.72
N ASN A 78 -7.87 -6.13 19.81
CA ASN A 78 -7.57 -6.99 20.96
C ASN A 78 -8.73 -7.17 21.93
N ARG A 79 -9.84 -6.44 21.76
CA ARG A 79 -10.98 -6.56 22.67
C ARG A 79 -11.70 -7.89 22.48
N LYS A 80 -12.03 -8.53 23.59
CA LYS A 80 -12.84 -9.76 23.62
C LYS A 80 -14.29 -9.49 23.21
N HIS A 81 -14.83 -8.34 23.62
CA HIS A 81 -16.17 -7.89 23.30
C HIS A 81 -16.07 -6.53 22.60
N VAL A 82 -16.87 -6.37 21.56
CA VAL A 82 -16.93 -5.17 20.72
C VAL A 82 -18.36 -4.66 20.76
N ASP A 83 -18.55 -3.35 20.73
CA ASP A 83 -19.86 -2.71 20.61
C ASP A 83 -19.98 -1.78 19.39
N LEU A 84 -21.10 -1.08 19.24
CA LEU A 84 -21.31 -0.13 18.13
C LEU A 84 -20.49 1.16 18.26
N ALA A 85 -20.04 1.53 19.46
CA ALA A 85 -19.15 2.66 19.65
C ALA A 85 -17.76 2.32 19.10
N ASP A 86 -17.29 1.09 19.28
CA ASP A 86 -16.06 0.58 18.68
C ASP A 86 -16.10 0.61 17.14
N ILE A 87 -17.23 0.20 16.56
CA ILE A 87 -17.44 0.31 15.11
C ILE A 87 -17.37 1.76 14.63
N SER A 88 -17.96 2.69 15.39
CA SER A 88 -17.90 4.13 15.08
C SER A 88 -16.47 4.65 15.16
N ALA A 89 -15.70 4.24 16.18
CA ALA A 89 -14.29 4.60 16.33
C ALA A 89 -13.42 4.07 15.17
N ILE A 90 -13.61 2.80 14.76
CA ILE A 90 -12.92 2.23 13.59
C ILE A 90 -13.18 3.08 12.34
N ARG A 91 -14.43 3.54 12.14
CA ARG A 91 -14.80 4.37 10.98
C ARG A 91 -14.14 5.74 11.00
N GLU A 92 -13.99 6.36 12.17
CA GLU A 92 -13.24 7.62 12.33
C GLU A 92 -11.74 7.44 12.03
N PHE A 93 -11.12 6.36 12.51
CA PHE A 93 -9.73 6.03 12.17
C PHE A 93 -9.56 5.75 10.68
N LYS A 94 -10.48 4.99 10.07
CA LYS A 94 -10.52 4.73 8.62
C LYS A 94 -10.60 6.02 7.81
N LYS A 95 -11.48 6.93 8.20
CA LYS A 95 -11.64 8.24 7.56
C LYS A 95 -10.36 9.06 7.67
N THR A 96 -9.75 9.11 8.85
CA THR A 96 -8.48 9.82 9.09
C THR A 96 -7.37 9.28 8.19
N ALA A 97 -7.19 7.96 8.12
CA ALA A 97 -6.21 7.34 7.22
C ALA A 97 -6.45 7.70 5.75
N ARG A 98 -7.73 7.71 5.32
CA ARG A 98 -8.10 8.10 3.95
C ARG A 98 -7.79 9.56 3.64
N GLU A 99 -8.13 10.48 4.53
CA GLU A 99 -7.86 11.91 4.34
C GLU A 99 -6.36 12.18 4.19
N ILE A 100 -5.55 11.53 5.03
CA ILE A 100 -4.10 11.63 4.97
C ILE A 100 -3.56 11.02 3.67
N PHE A 101 -4.06 9.85 3.27
CA PHE A 101 -3.70 9.25 1.99
C PHE A 101 -3.94 10.21 0.81
N GLU A 102 -5.13 10.81 0.71
CA GLU A 102 -5.48 11.72 -0.39
C GLU A 102 -4.61 12.99 -0.38
N GLU A 103 -4.29 13.53 0.80
CA GLU A 103 -3.40 14.69 0.94
C GLU A 103 -1.99 14.40 0.39
N TYR A 104 -1.39 13.29 0.83
CA TYR A 104 -0.05 12.91 0.37
C TYR A 104 -0.05 12.45 -1.09
N LYS A 105 -1.13 11.83 -1.56
CA LYS A 105 -1.35 11.52 -2.98
C LYS A 105 -1.35 12.75 -3.85
N PHE A 106 -2.11 13.76 -3.45
CA PHE A 106 -2.11 15.05 -4.14
C PHE A 106 -0.72 15.70 -4.10
N SER A 107 -0.05 15.66 -2.94
CA SER A 107 1.27 16.25 -2.73
C SER A 107 2.35 15.63 -3.63
N TYR A 108 2.48 14.30 -3.68
CA TYR A 108 3.50 13.66 -4.56
C TYR A 108 3.20 13.89 -6.05
N LYS A 109 1.92 13.91 -6.46
CA LYS A 109 1.54 14.19 -7.85
C LYS A 109 1.91 15.61 -8.25
N ARG A 110 1.62 16.60 -7.39
CA ARG A 110 1.99 18.00 -7.63
C ARG A 110 3.52 18.14 -7.76
N LYS A 111 4.29 17.58 -6.83
CA LYS A 111 5.75 17.65 -6.86
C LYS A 111 6.37 16.92 -8.04
N SER A 112 5.79 15.79 -8.46
CA SER A 112 6.15 15.12 -9.71
C SER A 112 5.94 16.03 -10.93
N SER A 113 4.85 16.81 -10.96
CA SER A 113 4.64 17.83 -12.00
C SER A 113 5.66 18.97 -11.93
N ASP A 114 6.06 19.39 -10.72
CA ASP A 114 7.06 20.45 -10.54
C ASP A 114 8.45 19.96 -11.01
N LEU A 115 8.79 18.70 -10.74
CA LEU A 115 10.04 18.04 -11.15
C LEU A 115 10.25 18.04 -12.67
N ILE A 116 9.18 17.91 -13.45
CA ILE A 116 9.21 17.93 -14.91
C ILE A 116 9.87 19.22 -15.43
N ASN A 117 9.59 20.35 -14.78
CA ASN A 117 10.03 21.67 -15.24
C ASN A 117 11.27 22.20 -14.50
N GLU A 118 11.81 21.45 -13.54
CA GLU A 118 12.96 21.89 -12.75
C GLU A 118 14.29 21.62 -13.46
N GLU A 119 15.09 22.66 -13.60
CA GLU A 119 16.42 22.64 -14.25
C GLU A 119 17.56 22.74 -13.22
N ASN A 120 17.25 23.21 -12.00
CA ASN A 120 18.21 23.31 -10.92
C ASN A 120 18.39 21.95 -10.23
N LYS A 121 19.57 21.36 -10.38
CA LYS A 121 19.93 20.05 -9.80
C LYS A 121 19.66 19.92 -8.31
N LYS A 122 19.91 20.97 -7.53
CA LYS A 122 19.71 20.92 -6.08
C LYS A 122 18.22 20.81 -5.76
N LYS A 123 17.39 21.60 -6.46
CA LYS A 123 15.94 21.56 -6.32
C LYS A 123 15.33 20.28 -6.88
N GLU A 124 15.87 19.76 -7.97
CA GLU A 124 15.51 18.47 -8.54
C GLU A 124 15.70 17.34 -7.51
N GLU A 125 16.86 17.33 -6.84
CA GLU A 125 17.14 16.36 -5.77
C GLU A 125 16.21 16.54 -4.55
N GLU A 126 15.93 17.79 -4.14
CA GLU A 126 14.97 18.09 -3.08
C GLU A 126 13.56 17.59 -3.44
N LEU A 127 13.08 17.85 -4.66
CA LEU A 127 11.78 17.38 -5.15
C LEU A 127 11.68 15.86 -5.20
N LEU A 128 12.75 15.17 -5.63
CA LEU A 128 12.81 13.71 -5.64
C LEU A 128 12.74 13.11 -4.24
N ASN A 129 13.48 13.68 -3.27
CA ASN A 129 13.41 13.24 -1.88
C ASN A 129 12.01 13.46 -1.29
N ASP A 130 11.39 14.60 -1.60
CA ASP A 130 10.04 14.95 -1.19
C ASP A 130 8.96 14.03 -1.78
N ILE A 131 9.08 13.67 -3.07
CA ILE A 131 8.21 12.70 -3.72
C ILE A 131 8.34 11.38 -2.98
N ASN A 132 9.57 10.92 -2.74
CA ASN A 132 9.80 9.64 -2.08
C ASN A 132 9.22 9.59 -0.66
N PHE A 133 9.40 10.66 0.11
CA PHE A 133 8.80 10.80 1.44
C PHE A 133 7.27 10.75 1.37
N ASN A 134 6.67 11.57 0.50
CA ASN A 134 5.22 11.65 0.36
C ASN A 134 4.60 10.31 -0.09
N THR A 135 5.24 9.62 -1.03
CA THR A 135 4.82 8.31 -1.51
C THR A 135 4.88 7.27 -0.39
N SER A 136 5.90 7.33 0.47
CA SER A 136 6.00 6.44 1.63
C SER A 136 4.85 6.64 2.62
N ILE A 137 4.48 7.90 2.91
CA ILE A 137 3.34 8.19 3.79
C ILE A 137 2.02 7.78 3.15
N ALA A 138 1.84 8.04 1.85
CA ALA A 138 0.67 7.59 1.11
C ALA A 138 0.52 6.06 1.16
N PHE A 139 1.64 5.32 1.07
CA PHE A 139 1.63 3.87 1.22
C PHE A 139 1.13 3.44 2.61
N GLU A 140 1.72 3.95 3.69
CA GLU A 140 1.33 3.57 5.05
C GLU A 140 -0.12 3.98 5.37
N ALA A 141 -0.57 5.13 4.89
CA ALA A 141 -1.94 5.58 5.04
C ALA A 141 -2.94 4.70 4.27
N SER A 142 -2.60 4.32 3.03
CA SER A 142 -3.40 3.37 2.24
C SER A 142 -3.46 1.99 2.89
N LYS A 143 -2.34 1.53 3.47
CA LYS A 143 -2.25 0.29 4.24
C LYS A 143 -3.17 0.35 5.46
N LEU A 144 -3.04 1.38 6.29
CA LEU A 144 -3.84 1.55 7.50
C LEU A 144 -5.35 1.68 7.21
N PHE A 145 -5.71 2.32 6.10
CA PHE A 145 -7.09 2.36 5.61
C PHE A 145 -7.66 0.95 5.40
N LEU A 146 -6.91 0.08 4.70
CA LEU A 146 -7.32 -1.31 4.47
C LEU A 146 -7.40 -2.10 5.78
N PHE A 147 -6.41 -1.93 6.68
CA PHE A 147 -6.47 -2.51 8.03
C PHE A 147 -7.77 -2.13 8.75
N ALA A 148 -8.18 -0.87 8.69
CA ALA A 148 -9.40 -0.42 9.34
C ALA A 148 -10.66 -1.09 8.74
N GLU A 149 -10.70 -1.33 7.43
CA GLU A 149 -11.79 -2.07 6.77
C GLU A 149 -11.83 -3.53 7.24
N THR A 150 -10.68 -4.19 7.24
CA THR A 150 -10.52 -5.57 7.70
C THR A 150 -10.89 -5.72 9.19
N ILE A 151 -10.51 -4.75 10.02
CA ILE A 151 -10.84 -4.71 11.45
C ILE A 151 -12.32 -4.42 11.67
N GLU A 152 -12.96 -3.55 10.86
CA GLU A 152 -14.42 -3.34 10.93
C GLU A 152 -15.16 -4.66 10.68
N ILE A 153 -14.75 -5.41 9.65
CA ILE A 153 -15.34 -6.71 9.32
C ILE A 153 -15.12 -7.71 10.46
N GLY A 154 -13.89 -7.91 10.93
CA GLY A 154 -13.60 -8.82 12.05
C GLY A 154 -14.29 -8.43 13.36
N SER A 155 -14.48 -7.14 13.59
CA SER A 155 -15.21 -6.59 14.75
C SER A 155 -16.71 -6.87 14.64
N ARG A 156 -17.30 -6.70 13.45
CA ARG A 156 -18.71 -7.04 13.18
C ARG A 156 -18.98 -8.54 13.24
N MET A 157 -18.00 -9.37 12.91
CA MET A 157 -18.11 -10.83 13.06
C MET A 157 -18.28 -11.27 14.53
N LYS A 158 -17.87 -10.43 15.49
CA LYS A 158 -18.10 -10.64 16.93
C LYS A 158 -19.47 -10.13 17.41
N LEU A 159 -20.23 -9.44 16.56
CA LEU A 159 -21.55 -8.90 16.85
C LEU A 159 -22.65 -9.80 16.27
N ASN A 160 -23.78 -9.88 16.96
CA ASN A 160 -24.91 -10.68 16.49
C ASN A 160 -25.60 -10.02 15.28
N ASN A 161 -26.11 -10.85 14.37
CA ASN A 161 -26.95 -10.45 13.23
C ASN A 161 -26.32 -9.43 12.27
N GLN A 162 -25.01 -9.53 12.00
CA GLN A 162 -24.30 -8.62 11.09
C GLN A 162 -24.01 -9.21 9.70
N ILE A 163 -24.49 -10.42 9.38
CA ILE A 163 -24.02 -11.19 8.21
C ILE A 163 -24.21 -10.48 6.87
N GLU A 164 -25.33 -9.77 6.67
CA GLU A 164 -25.61 -9.04 5.43
C GLU A 164 -24.63 -7.88 5.25
N ILE A 165 -24.40 -7.10 6.32
CA ILE A 165 -23.45 -5.99 6.34
C ILE A 165 -22.02 -6.50 6.15
N ILE A 166 -21.66 -7.62 6.79
CA ILE A 166 -20.34 -8.25 6.63
C ILE A 166 -20.11 -8.58 5.15
N ARG A 167 -21.07 -9.23 4.48
CA ARG A 167 -20.97 -9.57 3.06
C ARG A 167 -20.79 -8.34 2.17
N GLU A 168 -21.53 -7.26 2.42
CA GLU A 168 -21.39 -6.00 1.68
C GLU A 168 -20.01 -5.35 1.91
N LEU A 169 -19.57 -5.28 3.17
CA LEU A 169 -18.26 -4.73 3.52
C LEU A 169 -17.12 -5.56 2.96
N THR A 170 -17.26 -6.88 2.92
CA THR A 170 -16.28 -7.78 2.34
C THR A 170 -16.14 -7.57 0.82
N ALA A 171 -17.26 -7.44 0.10
CA ALA A 171 -17.23 -7.11 -1.33
C ALA A 171 -16.61 -5.72 -1.58
N GLN A 172 -16.90 -4.76 -0.70
CA GLN A 172 -16.29 -3.44 -0.76
C GLN A 172 -14.79 -3.49 -0.47
N LEU A 173 -14.35 -4.25 0.52
CA LEU A 173 -12.94 -4.46 0.85
C LEU A 173 -12.18 -5.05 -0.34
N GLN A 174 -12.73 -6.06 -1.01
CA GLN A 174 -12.09 -6.65 -2.19
C GLN A 174 -11.83 -5.59 -3.26
N LYS A 175 -12.86 -4.82 -3.63
CA LYS A 175 -12.72 -3.75 -4.61
C LYS A 175 -11.71 -2.69 -4.16
N ASN A 176 -11.82 -2.22 -2.92
CA ASN A 176 -10.93 -1.20 -2.38
C ASN A 176 -9.48 -1.68 -2.33
N TYR A 177 -9.25 -2.96 -2.02
CA TYR A 177 -7.94 -3.58 -2.04
C TYR A 177 -7.36 -3.60 -3.45
N GLU A 178 -8.12 -4.09 -4.44
CA GLU A 178 -7.72 -4.15 -5.85
C GLU A 178 -7.40 -2.75 -6.41
N ASP A 179 -8.16 -1.72 -6.03
CA ASP A 179 -7.98 -0.34 -6.48
C ASP A 179 -6.98 0.47 -5.61
N SER A 180 -6.48 -0.11 -4.51
CA SER A 180 -5.67 0.65 -3.54
C SER A 180 -4.28 1.00 -4.08
N PHE A 181 -3.72 2.09 -3.55
CA PHE A 181 -2.31 2.40 -3.74
C PHE A 181 -1.42 1.28 -3.16
N TYR A 182 -1.82 0.71 -2.03
CA TYR A 182 -1.12 -0.41 -1.40
C TYR A 182 -0.94 -1.63 -2.34
N SER A 183 -1.95 -1.95 -3.16
CA SER A 183 -1.86 -3.06 -4.13
C SER A 183 -1.12 -2.68 -5.41
N ASN A 184 -1.22 -1.42 -5.83
CA ASN A 184 -0.74 -0.96 -7.15
C ASN A 184 0.48 -0.02 -7.08
N PHE A 185 1.20 0.02 -5.95
CA PHE A 185 2.25 1.01 -5.70
C PHE A 185 3.36 0.99 -6.77
N GLU A 186 3.78 -0.18 -7.25
CA GLU A 186 4.83 -0.29 -8.26
C GLU A 186 4.47 0.45 -9.54
N TYR A 187 3.24 0.22 -10.02
CA TYR A 187 2.70 0.88 -11.20
C TYR A 187 2.52 2.38 -10.96
N GLU A 188 1.90 2.77 -9.84
CA GLU A 188 1.70 4.20 -9.52
C GLU A 188 3.05 4.94 -9.46
N ILE A 189 4.05 4.38 -8.78
CA ILE A 189 5.39 4.98 -8.66
C ILE A 189 6.09 5.04 -10.02
N SER A 190 6.08 3.95 -10.79
CA SER A 190 6.68 3.94 -12.13
C SER A 190 6.06 5.02 -13.03
N SER A 191 4.73 5.19 -12.94
CA SER A 191 4.01 6.20 -13.72
C SER A 191 4.41 7.65 -13.34
N LEU A 192 4.76 7.90 -12.07
CA LEU A 192 5.24 9.22 -11.62
C LEU A 192 6.57 9.60 -12.25
N TYR A 193 7.46 8.63 -12.46
CA TYR A 193 8.80 8.86 -13.01
C TYR A 193 8.83 8.81 -14.54
N ALA A 194 7.90 8.08 -15.16
CA ALA A 194 7.88 7.83 -16.60
C ALA A 194 7.94 9.10 -17.46
N THR A 195 7.23 10.17 -17.06
CA THR A 195 7.20 11.42 -17.83
C THR A 195 8.57 12.11 -17.83
N LYS A 196 9.23 12.21 -16.68
CA LYS A 196 10.58 12.80 -16.56
C LYS A 196 11.61 11.95 -17.30
N GLN A 197 11.59 10.64 -17.10
CA GLN A 197 12.47 9.70 -17.79
C GLN A 197 12.36 9.80 -19.32
N LYS A 198 11.13 9.94 -19.85
CA LYS A 198 10.90 10.13 -21.29
C LYS A 198 11.52 11.44 -21.80
N GLN A 199 11.42 12.53 -21.03
CA GLN A 199 12.07 13.80 -21.38
C GLN A 199 13.59 13.67 -21.36
N THR A 200 14.15 13.08 -20.31
CA THR A 200 15.59 12.86 -20.19
C THR A 200 16.11 11.95 -21.32
N GLN A 201 15.34 10.93 -21.73
CA GLN A 201 15.66 10.07 -22.86
C GLN A 201 15.65 10.84 -24.20
N ALA A 202 14.68 11.72 -24.43
CA ALA A 202 14.67 12.59 -25.60
C ALA A 202 15.90 13.53 -25.62
N GLU A 203 16.29 14.08 -24.47
CA GLU A 203 17.50 14.91 -24.32
C GLU A 203 18.77 14.11 -24.65
N ILE A 204 18.86 12.84 -24.23
CA ILE A 204 19.99 11.96 -24.59
C ILE A 204 20.09 11.80 -26.11
N ILE A 205 18.98 11.54 -26.80
CA ILE A 205 18.94 11.37 -28.25
C ILE A 205 19.37 12.66 -28.96
N GLU A 206 18.87 13.81 -28.51
CA GLU A 206 19.25 15.10 -29.09
C GLU A 206 20.73 15.41 -28.88
N ASN A 207 21.25 15.20 -27.66
CA ASN A 207 22.67 15.40 -27.36
C ASN A 207 23.56 14.44 -28.14
N GLN A 208 23.12 13.20 -28.36
CA GLN A 208 23.82 12.22 -29.19
C GLN A 208 23.90 12.70 -30.65
N HIS A 209 22.79 13.15 -31.23
CA HIS A 209 22.77 13.71 -32.58
C HIS A 209 23.70 14.93 -32.72
N ARG A 210 23.72 15.82 -31.71
CA ARG A 210 24.65 16.97 -31.65
C ARG A 210 26.11 16.54 -31.57
N PHE A 211 26.41 15.48 -30.82
CA PHE A 211 27.75 14.90 -30.74
C PHE A 211 28.17 14.30 -32.08
N ASP A 212 27.34 13.46 -32.69
CA ASP A 212 27.63 12.80 -33.98
C ASP A 212 27.86 13.85 -35.08
N SER A 213 27.00 14.89 -35.14
CA SER A 213 27.18 16.03 -36.06
C SER A 213 28.50 16.79 -35.82
N ALA A 214 28.92 16.94 -34.56
CA ALA A 214 30.18 17.58 -34.23
C ALA A 214 31.39 16.73 -34.63
N VAL A 215 31.31 15.40 -34.44
CA VAL A 215 32.30 14.43 -34.91
C VAL A 215 32.42 14.48 -36.43
N GLU A 216 31.31 14.42 -37.18
CA GLU A 216 31.32 14.54 -38.64
C GLU A 216 31.98 15.86 -39.10
N SER A 217 31.74 16.96 -38.39
CA SER A 217 32.31 18.27 -38.74
C SER A 217 33.84 18.34 -38.63
N LEU A 218 34.47 17.43 -37.86
CA LEU A 218 35.92 17.29 -37.79
C LEU A 218 36.52 16.76 -39.10
N PHE A 219 35.74 15.98 -39.85
CA PHE A 219 36.18 15.31 -41.07
C PHE A 219 35.73 16.04 -42.36
N LYS A 220 34.94 17.12 -42.26
CA LYS A 220 34.51 17.93 -43.41
C LYS A 220 35.63 18.88 -43.89
N PRO A 221 35.88 19.00 -45.21
CA PRO A 221 36.91 19.89 -45.78
C PRO A 221 36.62 21.39 -45.55
N LYS A 222 37.70 22.19 -45.47
CA LYS A 222 37.82 23.56 -44.91
C LYS A 222 36.77 24.59 -45.34
N ILE A 223 36.32 25.39 -44.37
CA ILE A 223 35.85 26.77 -44.57
C ILE A 223 36.91 27.69 -43.94
N ILE A 224 37.54 28.56 -44.72
CA ILE A 224 38.56 29.49 -44.21
C ILE A 224 37.86 30.56 -43.35
N HIS A 225 37.88 30.36 -42.04
CA HIS A 225 37.44 31.36 -41.06
C HIS A 225 38.58 32.34 -40.69
N PRO A 226 38.25 33.56 -40.22
CA PRO A 226 39.22 34.62 -39.96
C PRO A 226 40.25 34.30 -38.86
N TRP A 227 40.10 33.20 -38.12
CA TRP A 227 41.00 32.79 -37.03
C TRP A 227 41.96 31.65 -37.41
N GLY A 228 42.02 31.27 -38.69
CA GLY A 228 42.96 30.28 -39.21
C GLY A 228 42.62 28.82 -38.88
N ILE A 229 43.36 27.89 -39.50
CA ILE A 229 43.09 26.44 -39.46
C ILE A 229 43.24 25.86 -38.05
N LEU A 230 44.22 26.35 -37.28
CA LEU A 230 44.44 25.93 -35.89
C LEU A 230 43.29 26.35 -34.98
N GLY A 231 42.76 27.57 -35.14
CA GLY A 231 41.61 28.05 -34.38
C GLY A 231 40.34 27.25 -34.68
N GLU A 232 40.10 26.92 -35.95
CA GLU A 232 38.97 26.10 -36.37
C GLU A 232 39.04 24.67 -35.78
N TYR A 233 40.24 24.07 -35.78
CA TYR A 233 40.46 22.73 -35.22
C TYR A 233 40.24 22.70 -33.69
N ILE A 234 40.77 23.68 -32.97
CA ILE A 234 40.57 23.81 -31.51
C ILE A 234 39.08 24.02 -31.21
N TYR A 235 38.39 24.87 -31.96
CA TYR A 235 36.95 25.09 -31.78
C TYR A 235 36.13 23.81 -32.00
N LYS A 236 36.38 23.07 -33.08
CA LYS A 236 35.63 21.83 -33.37
C LYS A 236 35.90 20.75 -32.32
N THR A 237 37.15 20.56 -31.91
CA THR A 237 37.52 19.55 -30.89
C THR A 237 36.93 19.87 -29.52
N THR A 238 36.97 21.14 -29.09
CA THR A 238 36.33 21.59 -27.84
C THR A 238 34.80 21.45 -27.89
N LYS A 239 34.17 21.75 -29.03
CA LYS A 239 32.73 21.52 -29.24
C LYS A 239 32.36 20.04 -29.17
N THR A 240 33.14 19.15 -29.79
CA THR A 240 32.93 17.70 -29.71
C THR A 240 33.07 17.18 -28.28
N ALA A 241 34.10 17.62 -27.55
CA ALA A 241 34.30 17.26 -26.14
C ALA A 241 33.13 17.74 -25.25
N LYS A 242 32.63 18.96 -25.48
CA LYS A 242 31.44 19.48 -24.80
C LYS A 242 30.20 18.64 -25.09
N ASN A 243 29.92 18.34 -26.36
CA ASN A 243 28.74 17.55 -26.73
C ASN A 243 28.81 16.13 -26.15
N TYR A 244 30.00 15.51 -26.12
CA TYR A 244 30.20 14.23 -25.44
C TYR A 244 29.89 14.33 -23.93
N HIS A 245 30.40 15.38 -23.27
CA HIS A 245 30.11 15.63 -21.86
C HIS A 245 28.60 15.80 -21.60
N ASP A 246 27.88 16.51 -22.47
CA ASP A 246 26.44 16.72 -22.37
C ASP A 246 25.66 15.39 -22.51
N VAL A 247 26.07 14.49 -23.41
CA VAL A 247 25.52 13.11 -23.51
C VAL A 247 25.72 12.35 -22.19
N GLN A 248 26.95 12.33 -21.67
CA GLN A 248 27.25 11.61 -20.42
C GLN A 248 26.48 12.19 -19.23
N LYS A 249 26.31 13.50 -19.19
CA LYS A 249 25.54 14.20 -18.16
C LYS A 249 24.05 13.81 -18.20
N SER A 250 23.42 13.74 -19.38
CA SER A 250 22.02 13.29 -19.50
C SER A 250 21.85 11.81 -19.18
N LYS A 251 22.78 10.95 -19.61
CA LYS A 251 22.79 9.53 -19.22
C LYS A 251 22.87 9.35 -17.70
N LYS A 252 23.76 10.10 -17.03
CA LYS A 252 23.89 10.06 -15.57
C LYS A 252 22.60 10.50 -14.87
N ARG A 253 21.90 11.51 -15.37
CA ARG A 253 20.59 11.95 -14.84
C ARG A 253 19.55 10.83 -14.91
N PHE A 254 19.39 10.23 -16.08
CA PHE A 254 18.50 9.09 -16.28
C PHE A 254 18.80 7.93 -15.33
N SER A 255 20.08 7.60 -15.13
CA SER A 255 20.47 6.57 -14.16
C SER A 255 20.10 6.91 -12.71
N ILE A 256 20.21 8.19 -12.32
CA ILE A 256 19.81 8.64 -10.97
C ILE A 256 18.29 8.56 -10.82
N GLU A 257 17.52 9.01 -11.81
CA GLU A 257 16.05 8.92 -11.84
C GLU A 257 15.59 7.47 -11.67
N ASN A 258 16.17 6.53 -12.45
CA ASN A 258 15.87 5.10 -12.32
C ASN A 258 16.24 4.54 -10.95
N LEU A 259 17.46 4.83 -10.46
CA LEU A 259 17.91 4.34 -9.18
C LEU A 259 16.98 4.81 -8.04
N ARG A 260 16.52 6.06 -8.08
CA ARG A 260 15.61 6.61 -7.07
C ARG A 260 14.23 5.95 -7.11
N MET A 261 13.70 5.70 -8.30
CA MET A 261 12.45 4.98 -8.50
C MET A 261 12.56 3.53 -7.99
N GLU A 262 13.61 2.81 -8.37
CA GLU A 262 13.88 1.44 -7.92
C GLU A 262 14.04 1.39 -6.39
N GLN A 263 14.79 2.33 -5.80
CA GLN A 263 14.97 2.41 -4.36
C GLN A 263 13.66 2.53 -3.58
N ILE A 264 12.72 3.38 -4.04
CA ILE A 264 11.45 3.51 -3.33
C ILE A 264 10.54 2.29 -3.56
N ILE A 265 10.55 1.71 -4.75
CA ILE A 265 9.82 0.47 -5.04
C ILE A 265 10.35 -0.65 -4.14
N ASP A 266 11.66 -0.83 -4.03
CA ASP A 266 12.27 -1.83 -3.18
C ASP A 266 11.96 -1.60 -1.71
N GLN A 267 12.06 -0.36 -1.22
CA GLN A 267 11.73 0.00 0.15
C GLN A 267 10.26 -0.34 0.49
N ILE A 268 9.32 0.01 -0.39
CA ILE A 268 7.90 -0.28 -0.18
C ILE A 268 7.62 -1.78 -0.33
N SER A 269 8.26 -2.45 -1.28
CA SER A 269 8.13 -3.91 -1.48
C SER A 269 8.57 -4.68 -0.25
N GLN A 270 9.71 -4.32 0.35
CA GLN A 270 10.19 -4.92 1.60
C GLN A 270 9.20 -4.69 2.74
N LYS A 271 8.66 -3.47 2.88
CA LYS A 271 7.62 -3.15 3.88
C LYS A 271 6.32 -3.92 3.64
N LYS A 272 6.00 -4.22 2.38
CA LYS A 272 4.84 -5.02 2.01
C LYS A 272 5.03 -6.51 2.36
N GLN A 273 6.16 -7.09 1.98
CA GLN A 273 6.48 -8.52 2.20
C GLN A 273 6.51 -8.93 3.68
N LEU A 274 6.79 -8.00 4.59
CA LEU A 274 6.79 -8.26 6.04
C LEU A 274 5.39 -8.36 6.65
N ASN A 275 4.34 -8.01 5.92
CA ASN A 275 2.98 -8.01 6.42
C ASN A 275 2.15 -9.17 5.84
N SER A 276 1.12 -9.61 6.57
CA SER A 276 0.15 -10.61 6.11
C SER A 276 -1.20 -9.98 5.72
N LEU A 277 -1.25 -8.66 5.49
CA LEU A 277 -2.51 -7.98 5.14
C LEU A 277 -3.12 -8.59 3.86
N ASP A 278 -2.28 -8.91 2.88
CA ASP A 278 -2.70 -9.59 1.63
C ASP A 278 -3.39 -10.92 1.95
N GLU A 279 -2.78 -11.73 2.84
CA GLU A 279 -3.33 -13.02 3.27
C GLU A 279 -4.64 -12.85 4.05
N VAL A 280 -4.70 -11.90 4.97
CA VAL A 280 -5.92 -11.65 5.77
C VAL A 280 -7.05 -11.13 4.88
N VAL A 281 -6.77 -10.25 3.92
CA VAL A 281 -7.77 -9.77 2.97
C VAL A 281 -8.30 -10.92 2.12
N MET A 282 -7.42 -11.77 1.56
CA MET A 282 -7.85 -12.94 0.79
C MET A 282 -8.74 -13.88 1.62
N GLN A 283 -8.34 -14.17 2.87
CA GLN A 283 -9.13 -15.04 3.75
C GLN A 283 -10.47 -14.42 4.15
N ILE A 284 -10.52 -13.12 4.48
CA ILE A 284 -11.78 -12.43 4.84
C ILE A 284 -12.73 -12.34 3.65
N VAL A 285 -12.21 -12.18 2.43
CA VAL A 285 -13.03 -12.14 1.20
C VAL A 285 -13.78 -13.45 0.97
N GLU A 286 -13.22 -14.58 1.42
CA GLU A 286 -13.85 -15.88 1.29
C GLU A 286 -14.89 -16.18 2.38
N VAL A 287 -14.88 -15.47 3.52
CA VAL A 287 -15.76 -15.77 4.67
C VAL A 287 -17.25 -15.84 4.32
N PRO A 288 -17.83 -14.95 3.50
CA PRO A 288 -19.24 -15.05 3.12
C PRO A 288 -19.60 -16.32 2.34
N ASN A 289 -18.60 -17.04 1.80
CA ASN A 289 -18.76 -18.23 0.96
C ASN A 289 -18.44 -19.54 1.69
N ILE A 290 -17.99 -19.49 2.96
CA ILE A 290 -17.69 -20.69 3.75
C ILE A 290 -19.01 -21.37 4.14
N GLN A 291 -19.31 -22.52 3.54
CA GLN A 291 -20.37 -23.40 4.00
C GLN A 291 -19.98 -23.97 5.36
N ALA A 292 -20.70 -23.59 6.42
CA ALA A 292 -20.50 -24.16 7.75
C ALA A 292 -21.18 -25.53 7.82
N GLU A 293 -20.40 -26.61 7.79
CA GLU A 293 -20.89 -27.92 8.19
C GLU A 293 -21.15 -27.91 9.70
N LEU A 294 -22.35 -28.28 10.12
CA LEU A 294 -22.75 -28.32 11.52
C LEU A 294 -23.22 -29.72 11.86
N ILE A 295 -22.62 -30.32 12.89
CA ILE A 295 -23.09 -31.60 13.42
C ILE A 295 -24.10 -31.29 14.52
N TYR A 296 -25.36 -31.61 14.24
CA TYR A 296 -26.46 -31.53 15.19
C TYR A 296 -26.78 -32.93 15.71
N LEU A 297 -26.65 -33.13 17.03
CA LEU A 297 -27.08 -34.36 17.70
C LEU A 297 -28.40 -34.09 18.45
N PRO A 298 -29.56 -34.50 17.89
CA PRO A 298 -30.83 -34.38 18.59
C PRO A 298 -30.87 -35.33 19.79
N ALA A 299 -31.46 -34.87 20.89
CA ALA A 299 -31.74 -35.67 22.08
C ALA A 299 -33.22 -35.55 22.46
N ASP A 300 -33.76 -36.59 23.11
CA ASP A 300 -35.15 -36.64 23.57
C ASP A 300 -35.46 -35.56 24.62
N ASN A 301 -34.43 -35.11 25.33
CA ASN A 301 -34.54 -34.07 26.35
C ASN A 301 -33.75 -32.81 25.93
N GLN A 302 -34.37 -31.64 26.09
CA GLN A 302 -33.84 -30.37 25.55
C GLN A 302 -32.50 -29.95 26.18
N ALA A 303 -32.25 -30.34 27.43
CA ALA A 303 -30.99 -30.06 28.13
C ALA A 303 -29.79 -30.86 27.58
N ASP A 304 -30.03 -31.88 26.74
CA ASP A 304 -29.00 -32.78 26.22
C ASP A 304 -28.73 -32.59 24.73
N GLN A 305 -29.37 -31.60 24.08
CA GLN A 305 -29.08 -31.26 22.68
C GLN A 305 -27.63 -30.73 22.56
N ARG A 306 -26.88 -31.26 21.60
CA ARG A 306 -25.47 -30.87 21.38
C ARG A 306 -25.24 -30.42 19.95
N VAL A 307 -24.56 -29.30 19.82
CA VAL A 307 -24.18 -28.69 18.54
C VAL A 307 -22.66 -28.63 18.48
N PHE A 308 -22.14 -29.14 17.38
CA PHE A 308 -20.72 -29.28 17.14
C PHE A 308 -20.37 -28.49 15.88
N ILE A 309 -19.42 -27.58 16.03
CA ILE A 309 -18.81 -26.81 14.92
C ILE A 309 -17.42 -27.37 14.61
N PRO A 310 -16.97 -27.38 13.34
CA PRO A 310 -15.63 -27.79 12.98
C PRO A 310 -14.63 -26.95 13.76
N ALA A 311 -13.65 -27.59 14.38
CA ALA A 311 -12.51 -26.91 14.97
C ALA A 311 -11.74 -26.24 13.84
N VAL A 312 -11.65 -24.92 13.88
CA VAL A 312 -10.79 -24.16 12.98
C VAL A 312 -9.34 -24.45 13.41
N SER A 313 -8.65 -25.28 12.65
CA SER A 313 -7.22 -25.58 12.80
C SER A 313 -6.36 -24.58 12.05
#